data_AF-A0A1I7XLW8-F1
#
_entry.id   AF-A0A1I7XLW8-F1
#
_cell.length_a   1.000
_cell.length_b   1.000
_cell.length_c   1.000
_cell.angle_alpha   90.00
_cell.angle_beta   90.00
_cell.angle_gamma   90.00
#
_symmetry.space_group_name_H-M   'P 1'
#
loop_
_entity.id
_entity.type
_entity.pdbx_description
1 polymer ?
#
loop_
_entity_poly.entity_id
_entity_poly.type
_entity_poly.pdbx_seq_one_letter_code
_entity_poly.pdbx_strand_id
1 'polypeptide(L)'
;MAISLITASHLYKVDRHRGINFFLPAFSRLWLEEEDVGQDRLITDLVVSSGVVEEDSPRIEMVLEDGVLVAEENKESESRPDPLKQLIRCFQRAATSEESQATPIHDDSLCVYGSLNTLHSFQVSTFNLKKFLLRYIRFADVMSQSIHIEEEDGDDGEEAEIDQAQKEEQSQALRDEQGVLADRGAAIMCLMYLSASNGDPNDMVAQTLQLGIHLLSGGNIEIQRVYLSSFLFYSINGVNYILIGSYFQMLIEYLQLKKDVRFFTSLAGLMNKCSVLNLEMFERQIKAEGLGMGAELAAGDNQNLNDAEFTCSLFRFLQLTCEGHNLEFQNYLRTQPGHTTSVNLINCTVDYLLRLQESIMDFYWHYSSKEVIDEGGKEYFLRAIQVCSQVFNTLTESIQGPCVGNQMTLANSRLWDAINGFFFLFAHMMEKLYKNSTQLELLREFLNLQKDMIVLMLSMLEGNVLNGPIGKQMVDALVESQPSVEKILKFSDMFLKLKDLTTSQAFQDFDTNRDGWISPKEFQRAMESQKMYTVEDITYLMMCTDVNNDGKVDYMEFTERFHNPARDIGFNLAVLLTNLKEHITNDPRLEKIIEKV
;
A
#
# COMPACT_ATOMS: atom_id res chain seq x y z
N MET A 1 -6.21 -41.89 8.06
CA MET A 1 -7.06 -41.59 9.23
C MET A 1 -7.02 -42.66 10.33
N ALA A 2 -7.37 -43.93 10.05
CA ALA A 2 -7.41 -44.97 11.11
C ALA A 2 -6.03 -45.27 11.76
N ILE A 3 -4.94 -45.27 10.98
CA ILE A 3 -3.58 -45.48 11.51
C ILE A 3 -3.10 -44.26 12.30
N SER A 4 -3.44 -43.05 11.84
CA SER A 4 -3.14 -41.77 12.51
C SER A 4 -3.76 -41.67 13.91
N LEU A 5 -4.99 -42.20 14.06
CA LEU A 5 -5.70 -42.25 15.35
C LEU A 5 -5.12 -43.30 16.31
N ILE A 6 -4.45 -44.34 15.81
CA ILE A 6 -3.82 -45.40 16.61
C ILE A 6 -2.38 -44.99 17.03
N THR A 7 -1.69 -44.19 16.22
CA THR A 7 -0.35 -43.67 16.52
C THR A 7 -0.36 -42.34 17.29
N ALA A 8 -1.52 -41.69 17.42
CA ALA A 8 -1.65 -40.45 18.18
C ALA A 8 -1.37 -40.70 19.67
N SER A 9 -0.32 -40.08 20.19
CA SER A 9 -0.06 -40.06 21.63
C SER A 9 -1.17 -39.26 22.30
N HIS A 10 -2.07 -39.91 23.04
CA HIS A 10 -3.12 -39.18 23.73
C HIS A 10 -2.50 -38.21 24.74
N LEU A 11 -3.02 -36.97 24.79
CA LEU A 11 -2.50 -35.89 25.64
C LEU A 11 -2.35 -36.30 27.12
N TYR A 12 -3.24 -37.18 27.62
CA TYR A 12 -3.21 -37.70 28.99
C TYR A 12 -2.08 -38.72 29.29
N LYS A 13 -1.41 -39.25 28.25
CA LYS A 13 -0.26 -40.16 28.39
C LYS A 13 1.09 -39.44 28.28
N VAL A 14 1.08 -38.13 27.98
CA VAL A 14 2.30 -37.33 27.87
C VAL A 14 2.75 -36.92 29.27
N ASP A 15 4.05 -36.98 29.54
CA ASP A 15 4.60 -36.53 30.81
C ASP A 15 4.19 -35.09 31.10
N ARG A 16 3.80 -34.83 32.35
CA ARG A 16 3.20 -33.54 32.75
C ARG A 16 4.06 -32.33 32.37
N HIS A 17 5.39 -32.43 32.47
CA HIS A 17 6.30 -31.36 32.08
C HIS A 17 6.28 -31.09 30.57
N ARG A 18 6.18 -32.13 29.75
CA ARG A 18 6.12 -32.03 28.29
C ARG A 18 4.75 -31.55 27.83
N GLY A 19 3.68 -31.97 28.50
CA GLY A 19 2.33 -31.44 28.29
C GLY A 19 2.23 -29.95 28.64
N ILE A 20 2.84 -29.51 29.74
CA ILE A 20 2.94 -28.08 30.10
C ILE A 20 3.74 -27.30 29.05
N ASN A 21 4.84 -27.84 28.55
CA ASN A 21 5.64 -27.19 27.51
C ASN A 21 4.92 -27.11 26.15
N PHE A 22 3.97 -28.01 25.87
CA PHE A 22 3.08 -27.87 24.69
C PHE A 22 1.94 -26.89 24.95
N PHE A 23 1.41 -26.87 26.16
CA PHE A 23 0.30 -26.00 26.55
C PHE A 23 0.73 -24.53 26.59
N LEU A 24 1.90 -24.20 27.16
CA LEU A 24 2.33 -22.82 27.34
C LEU A 24 2.41 -22.00 26.02
N PRO A 25 3.02 -22.49 24.93
CA PRO A 25 3.04 -21.77 23.65
C PRO A 25 1.69 -21.72 22.95
N ALA A 26 0.86 -22.76 23.08
CA ALA A 26 -0.49 -22.78 22.51
C ALA A 26 -1.40 -21.79 23.26
N PHE A 27 -1.25 -21.72 24.57
CA PHE A 27 -1.95 -20.80 25.44
C PHE A 27 -1.46 -19.36 25.29
N SER A 28 -0.17 -19.13 25.05
CA SER A 28 0.34 -17.77 24.85
C SER A 28 -0.23 -17.09 23.59
N ARG A 29 -0.59 -17.88 22.56
CA ARG A 29 -1.32 -17.36 21.40
C ARG A 29 -2.73 -16.92 21.79
N LEU A 30 -3.45 -17.77 22.53
CA LEU A 30 -4.82 -17.49 22.98
C LEU A 30 -4.94 -16.42 24.09
N TRP A 31 -3.89 -16.18 24.89
CA TRP A 31 -4.01 -15.40 26.14
C TRP A 31 -3.94 -13.89 25.97
N LEU A 32 -3.39 -13.37 24.86
CA LEU A 32 -3.16 -11.91 24.69
C LEU A 32 -3.67 -11.34 23.37
N GLU A 33 -4.30 -12.13 22.51
CA GLU A 33 -4.82 -11.64 21.21
C GLU A 33 -6.13 -10.84 21.36
N GLU A 34 -6.92 -11.08 22.43
CA GLU A 34 -8.24 -10.44 22.62
C GLU A 34 -8.26 -9.33 23.71
N GLU A 35 -7.12 -9.00 24.33
CA GLU A 35 -7.09 -8.02 25.44
C GLU A 35 -6.70 -6.63 24.93
N ASP A 36 -7.66 -5.70 24.92
CA ASP A 36 -7.41 -4.26 24.76
C ASP A 36 -6.43 -3.81 25.86
N VAL A 37 -5.21 -3.44 25.45
CA VAL A 37 -4.10 -3.11 26.36
C VAL A 37 -4.24 -1.69 26.93
N GLY A 38 -5.32 -0.97 26.56
CA GLY A 38 -5.56 0.40 26.98
C GLY A 38 -4.54 1.37 26.38
N GLN A 39 -4.13 1.13 25.12
CA GLN A 39 -3.20 2.01 24.39
C GLN A 39 -3.68 3.46 24.39
N ASP A 40 -4.98 3.68 24.15
CA ASP A 40 -5.61 5.01 24.15
C ASP A 40 -5.52 5.71 25.50
N ARG A 41 -5.72 4.94 26.58
CA ARG A 41 -5.59 5.46 27.94
C ARG A 41 -4.17 5.87 28.25
N LEU A 42 -3.17 5.16 27.74
CA LEU A 42 -1.77 5.52 27.96
C LEU A 42 -1.42 6.86 27.28
N ILE A 43 -1.81 7.04 26.01
CA ILE A 43 -1.58 8.30 25.31
C ILE A 43 -2.38 9.44 25.95
N THR A 44 -3.66 9.19 26.26
CA THR A 44 -4.52 10.16 26.95
C THR A 44 -3.94 10.57 28.30
N ASP A 45 -3.47 9.64 29.13
CA ASP A 45 -2.88 9.95 30.45
C ASP A 45 -1.56 10.73 30.31
N LEU A 46 -0.74 10.41 29.31
CA LEU A 46 0.49 11.16 29.01
C LEU A 46 0.22 12.59 28.54
N VAL A 47 -0.90 12.82 27.86
CA VAL A 47 -1.36 14.15 27.42
C VAL A 47 -2.04 14.90 28.56
N VAL A 48 -3.00 14.28 29.26
CA VAL A 48 -3.82 14.86 30.34
C VAL A 48 -3.01 15.16 31.61
N SER A 49 -1.93 14.42 31.88
CA SER A 49 -0.99 14.78 32.95
C SER A 49 -0.28 16.13 32.72
N SER A 50 -0.41 16.71 31.53
CA SER A 50 0.02 18.08 31.18
C SER A 50 -1.06 19.15 31.44
N GLY A 51 -2.24 18.78 31.95
CA GLY A 51 -3.43 19.62 32.11
C GLY A 51 -3.31 20.80 33.09
N VAL A 52 -2.56 21.83 32.72
CA VAL A 52 -2.93 23.22 32.98
C VAL A 52 -3.35 23.80 31.65
N VAL A 53 -4.63 24.20 31.58
CA VAL A 53 -5.31 24.84 30.47
C VAL A 53 -4.39 25.87 29.79
N GLU A 54 -4.19 25.74 28.47
CA GLU A 54 -3.67 26.81 27.62
C GLU A 54 -4.67 27.98 27.60
N GLU A 55 -4.66 28.80 28.64
CA GLU A 55 -5.06 30.20 28.58
C GLU A 55 -3.86 31.01 29.06
N ASP A 56 -2.93 31.32 28.14
CA ASP A 56 -2.22 32.59 28.09
C ASP A 56 -1.17 32.54 26.98
N SER A 57 -1.46 33.23 25.87
CA SER A 57 -0.40 33.69 24.97
C SER A 57 0.56 34.59 25.78
N PRO A 58 1.89 34.48 25.63
CA PRO A 58 2.80 35.35 26.35
C PRO A 58 2.61 36.80 25.89
N ARG A 59 1.92 37.62 26.68
CA ARG A 59 1.94 39.07 26.51
C ARG A 59 3.26 39.60 27.08
N ILE A 60 4.20 39.92 26.19
CA ILE A 60 5.36 40.76 26.54
C ILE A 60 4.82 42.18 26.72
N GLU A 61 4.69 42.64 27.97
CA GLU A 61 4.34 44.02 28.27
C GLU A 61 5.64 44.87 28.21
N MET A 62 5.73 45.74 27.21
CA MET A 62 6.88 46.62 26.99
C MET A 62 6.64 47.95 27.70
N VAL A 63 7.50 48.34 28.65
CA VAL A 63 7.45 49.66 29.31
C VAL A 63 8.55 50.57 28.76
N LEU A 64 8.19 51.82 28.45
CA LEU A 64 9.11 52.87 28.00
C LEU A 64 9.76 53.53 29.22
N GLU A 65 11.05 53.26 29.47
CA GLU A 65 11.91 54.10 30.30
C GLU A 65 13.05 54.69 29.44
N ASP A 66 13.15 56.01 29.43
CA ASP A 66 14.22 56.81 28.78
C ASP A 66 14.62 56.39 27.35
N GLY A 67 13.63 56.04 26.52
CA GLY A 67 13.79 55.89 25.08
C GLY A 67 14.59 54.66 24.62
N VAL A 68 14.83 53.69 25.51
CA VAL A 68 15.43 52.39 25.18
C VAL A 68 14.44 51.28 25.56
N LEU A 69 14.19 50.37 24.62
CA LEU A 69 13.36 49.18 24.85
C LEU A 69 14.13 48.19 25.71
N VAL A 70 13.69 47.99 26.96
CA VAL A 70 14.23 46.94 27.84
C VAL A 70 13.13 45.90 28.06
N ALA A 71 13.42 44.65 27.72
CA ALA A 71 12.58 43.52 28.07
C ALA A 71 12.88 43.14 29.53
N GLU A 72 11.92 43.32 30.44
CA GLU A 72 11.98 42.59 31.69
C GLU A 72 11.58 41.14 31.40
N GLU A 73 12.54 40.22 31.54
CA GLU A 73 12.27 38.78 31.63
C GLU A 73 11.46 38.52 32.91
N ASN A 74 10.14 38.60 32.80
CA ASN A 74 9.26 38.12 33.86
C ASN A 74 9.48 36.61 34.02
N LYS A 75 9.96 36.25 35.21
CA LYS A 75 10.24 34.91 35.74
C LYS A 75 9.47 33.79 35.04
N GLU A 76 10.23 32.83 34.53
CA GLU A 76 9.80 31.49 34.12
C GLU A 76 8.64 30.98 34.98
N SER A 77 7.43 30.96 34.42
CA SER A 77 6.46 29.94 34.81
C SER A 77 6.99 28.64 34.19
N GLU A 78 7.79 27.88 34.94
CA GLU A 78 8.15 26.49 34.59
C GLU A 78 6.86 25.66 34.45
N SER A 79 6.26 25.65 33.26
CA SER A 79 5.28 24.63 32.91
C SER A 79 6.03 23.31 32.82
N ARG A 80 5.57 22.29 33.56
CA ARG A 80 6.16 20.95 33.48
C ARG A 80 6.14 20.53 32.00
N PRO A 81 7.29 20.12 31.42
CA PRO A 81 7.30 19.80 30.01
C PRO A 81 6.41 18.59 29.78
N ASP A 82 5.56 18.66 28.77
CA ASP A 82 4.67 17.57 28.37
C ASP A 82 5.42 16.21 28.34
N PRO A 83 5.02 15.20 29.13
CA PRO A 83 5.70 13.91 29.23
C PRO A 83 5.85 13.18 27.89
N LEU A 84 4.84 13.27 27.01
CA LEU A 84 4.87 12.68 25.67
C LEU A 84 5.87 13.41 24.78
N LYS A 85 5.90 14.75 24.85
CA LYS A 85 6.89 15.58 24.13
C LYS A 85 8.32 15.31 24.61
N GLN A 86 8.53 15.08 25.91
CA GLN A 86 9.84 14.70 26.44
C GLN A 86 10.29 13.34 25.92
N LEU A 87 9.37 12.38 25.86
CA LEU A 87 9.65 11.03 25.38
C LEU A 87 10.02 11.04 23.90
N ILE A 88 9.25 11.74 23.05
CA ILE A 88 9.56 11.94 21.63
C ILE A 88 10.94 12.62 21.46
N ARG A 89 11.22 13.68 22.22
CA ARG A 89 12.54 14.33 22.20
C ARG A 89 13.68 13.39 22.60
N CYS A 90 13.42 12.45 23.51
CA CYS A 90 14.41 11.47 23.95
C CYS A 90 14.72 10.48 22.82
N PHE A 91 13.70 10.02 22.09
CA PHE A 91 13.86 9.20 20.88
C PHE A 91 14.57 9.95 19.74
N GLN A 92 14.20 11.21 19.49
CA GLN A 92 14.88 12.06 18.50
C GLN A 92 16.39 12.21 18.81
N ARG A 93 16.75 12.46 20.08
CA ARG A 93 18.17 12.54 20.49
C ARG A 93 18.92 11.24 20.26
N ALA A 94 18.28 10.09 20.51
CA ALA A 94 18.87 8.78 20.29
C ALA A 94 19.07 8.46 18.80
N ALA A 95 18.19 8.92 17.91
CA ALA A 95 18.38 8.78 16.47
C ALA A 95 19.57 9.61 15.94
N THR A 96 19.95 10.70 16.63
CA THR A 96 21.12 11.51 16.26
C THR A 96 22.46 11.03 16.83
N SER A 97 22.47 10.07 17.76
CA SER A 97 23.74 9.63 18.38
C SER A 97 24.60 8.82 17.39
N GLU A 98 25.92 8.97 17.50
CA GLU A 98 26.90 8.34 16.59
C GLU A 98 26.89 6.79 16.67
N GLU A 99 26.47 6.20 17.80
CA GLU A 99 26.36 4.75 17.98
C GLU A 99 25.24 4.12 17.13
N SER A 100 24.12 4.84 16.93
CA SER A 100 23.02 4.42 16.07
C SER A 100 23.39 4.42 14.57
N GLN A 101 24.46 5.13 14.20
CA GLN A 101 24.91 5.30 12.80
C GLN A 101 26.04 4.33 12.41
N ALA A 102 26.68 3.67 13.38
CA ALA A 102 27.91 2.90 13.17
C ALA A 102 27.72 1.37 13.19
N THR A 103 26.57 0.87 13.64
CA THR A 103 26.25 -0.56 13.64
C THR A 103 24.96 -0.81 12.87
N PRO A 104 24.96 -1.64 11.80
CA PRO A 104 23.73 -2.11 11.20
C PRO A 104 22.87 -2.72 12.31
N ILE A 105 21.64 -2.26 12.41
CA ILE A 105 20.70 -2.60 13.48
C ILE A 105 20.20 -4.02 13.20
N HIS A 106 21.06 -5.03 13.36
CA HIS A 106 20.69 -6.42 13.15
C HIS A 106 19.84 -6.92 14.33
N ASP A 107 18.60 -7.28 14.02
CA ASP A 107 17.79 -8.21 14.83
C ASP A 107 18.30 -9.65 14.62
N ASP A 108 19.45 -9.98 15.22
CA ASP A 108 19.81 -11.38 15.37
C ASP A 108 19.00 -11.96 16.55
N SER A 109 17.86 -12.56 16.20
CA SER A 109 16.96 -13.38 17.03
C SER A 109 17.62 -14.68 17.56
N LEU A 110 18.94 -14.71 17.78
CA LEU A 110 19.65 -15.88 18.29
C LEU A 110 20.39 -15.59 19.61
N CYS A 111 19.63 -15.34 20.67
CA CYS A 111 20.12 -15.50 22.04
C CYS A 111 19.26 -16.53 22.79
N VAL A 112 19.20 -17.75 22.25
CA VAL A 112 18.96 -18.92 23.09
C VAL A 112 20.23 -19.14 23.92
N TYR A 113 20.13 -18.87 25.23
CA TYR A 113 20.97 -19.39 26.32
C TYR A 113 22.32 -20.02 25.91
N GLY A 114 23.39 -19.23 25.87
CA GLY A 114 24.73 -19.74 25.52
C GLY A 114 25.89 -18.94 26.14
N SER A 115 26.29 -19.34 27.35
CA SER A 115 27.59 -19.10 28.02
C SER A 115 28.11 -17.66 28.23
N LEU A 116 28.13 -17.32 29.52
CA LEU A 116 28.26 -16.01 30.15
C LEU A 116 29.71 -15.54 30.38
N ASN A 117 30.69 -15.80 29.52
CA ASN A 117 32.10 -15.66 29.98
C ASN A 117 33.16 -14.96 29.11
N THR A 118 32.83 -14.22 28.05
CA THR A 118 33.89 -13.41 27.40
C THR A 118 33.35 -12.16 26.71
N LEU A 119 33.78 -10.97 27.18
CA LEU A 119 33.64 -9.59 26.62
C LEU A 119 32.70 -8.62 27.39
N HIS A 120 33.08 -8.30 28.62
CA HIS A 120 32.31 -7.49 29.56
C HIS A 120 32.23 -5.97 29.28
N SER A 121 32.94 -5.41 28.28
CA SER A 121 32.89 -3.96 27.96
C SER A 121 32.21 -3.62 26.63
N PHE A 122 32.16 -4.55 25.66
CA PHE A 122 31.50 -4.35 24.36
C PHE A 122 30.01 -4.77 24.38
N GLN A 123 29.62 -5.67 25.31
CA GLN A 123 28.24 -6.12 25.47
C GLN A 123 27.33 -5.12 26.21
N VAL A 124 27.87 -4.21 27.02
CA VAL A 124 27.04 -3.31 27.86
C VAL A 124 26.42 -2.16 27.06
N SER A 125 27.16 -1.59 26.10
CA SER A 125 26.65 -0.56 25.18
C SER A 125 25.62 -1.14 24.21
N THR A 126 25.93 -2.28 23.58
CA THR A 126 25.01 -2.99 22.67
C THR A 126 23.72 -3.47 23.36
N PHE A 127 23.78 -3.91 24.62
CA PHE A 127 22.61 -4.32 25.39
C PHE A 127 21.67 -3.16 25.74
N ASN A 128 22.21 -1.98 26.06
CA ASN A 128 21.40 -0.78 26.32
C ASN A 128 20.75 -0.23 25.04
N LEU A 129 21.46 -0.28 23.91
CA LEU A 129 20.91 0.12 22.62
C LEU A 129 19.77 -0.80 22.16
N LYS A 130 19.92 -2.13 22.31
CA LYS A 130 18.85 -3.10 21.99
C LYS A 130 17.58 -2.90 22.84
N LYS A 131 17.74 -2.66 24.15
CA LYS A 131 16.60 -2.34 25.02
C LYS A 131 15.93 -1.02 24.64
N PHE A 132 16.70 -0.05 24.19
CA PHE A 132 16.17 1.23 23.73
C PHE A 132 15.40 1.09 22.41
N LEU A 133 15.93 0.30 21.46
CA LEU A 133 15.27 0.00 20.19
C LEU A 133 13.94 -0.74 20.41
N LEU A 134 13.93 -1.75 21.28
CA LEU A 134 12.70 -2.47 21.62
C LEU A 134 11.65 -1.55 22.28
N ARG A 135 12.09 -0.58 23.11
CA ARG A 135 11.18 0.43 23.67
C ARG A 135 10.63 1.36 22.60
N TYR A 136 11.46 1.79 21.66
CA TYR A 136 11.01 2.59 20.53
C TYR A 136 9.97 1.82 19.70
N ILE A 137 10.27 0.57 19.32
CA ILE A 137 9.35 -0.31 18.58
C ILE A 137 7.98 -0.40 19.27
N ARG A 138 7.97 -0.75 20.56
CA ARG A 138 6.72 -0.87 21.32
C ARG A 138 5.98 0.44 21.49
N PHE A 139 6.69 1.56 21.58
CA PHE A 139 6.06 2.86 21.72
C PHE A 139 5.55 3.41 20.39
N ALA A 140 6.22 3.10 19.28
CA ALA A 140 5.74 3.38 17.93
C ALA A 140 4.44 2.61 17.65
N ASP A 141 4.40 1.32 18.00
CA ASP A 141 3.22 0.46 17.89
C ASP A 141 2.02 1.03 18.68
N VAL A 142 2.24 1.45 19.93
CA VAL A 142 1.21 2.10 20.75
C VAL A 142 0.75 3.43 20.16
N MET A 143 1.67 4.25 19.61
CA MET A 143 1.29 5.50 18.95
C MET A 143 0.48 5.25 17.67
N SER A 144 0.83 4.23 16.87
CA SER A 144 0.05 3.89 15.68
C SER A 144 -1.35 3.42 16.07
N GLN A 145 -1.47 2.53 17.05
CA GLN A 145 -2.76 2.01 17.50
C GLN A 145 -3.64 3.08 18.15
N SER A 146 -3.05 4.14 18.71
CA SER A 146 -3.81 5.28 19.24
C SER A 146 -4.44 6.18 18.17
N ILE A 147 -4.09 5.97 16.89
CA ILE A 147 -4.71 6.64 15.75
C ILE A 147 -5.69 5.64 15.13
N HIS A 148 -6.98 5.89 15.30
CA HIS A 148 -8.02 4.99 14.83
C HIS A 148 -8.26 5.20 13.35
N ILE A 149 -7.61 4.37 12.53
CA ILE A 149 -7.94 4.25 11.12
C ILE A 149 -9.02 3.19 11.00
N GLU A 150 -10.18 3.55 10.46
CA GLU A 150 -11.10 2.53 9.96
C GLU A 150 -10.41 1.88 8.76
N GLU A 151 -9.96 0.63 8.94
CA GLU A 151 -9.54 -0.19 7.81
C GLU A 151 -10.74 -0.26 6.85
N GLU A 152 -10.55 0.13 5.59
CA GLU A 152 -11.50 -0.13 4.49
C GLU A 152 -11.53 -1.64 4.20
N ASP A 153 -11.72 -2.46 5.23
CA ASP A 153 -11.71 -3.89 5.15
C ASP A 153 -13.10 -4.37 4.76
N GLY A 154 -13.19 -4.86 3.53
CA GLY A 154 -14.21 -5.79 3.11
C GLY A 154 -15.28 -5.18 2.21
N ASP A 155 -15.20 -5.55 0.93
CA ASP A 155 -16.30 -5.68 -0.02
C ASP A 155 -17.39 -6.68 0.48
N ASP A 156 -17.75 -6.63 1.76
CA ASP A 156 -18.83 -7.41 2.33
C ASP A 156 -20.15 -6.68 2.11
N GLY A 157 -20.58 -6.62 0.84
CA GLY A 157 -21.98 -6.69 0.35
C GLY A 157 -23.08 -5.79 0.92
N GLU A 158 -22.83 -5.00 1.95
CA GLU A 158 -23.75 -4.07 2.58
C GLU A 158 -22.97 -2.76 2.78
N GLU A 159 -22.78 -2.01 1.70
CA GLU A 159 -22.52 -0.57 1.79
C GLU A 159 -23.71 0.05 2.53
N ALA A 160 -23.67 0.05 3.86
CA ALA A 160 -24.48 0.96 4.63
C ALA A 160 -24.05 2.35 4.17
N GLU A 161 -24.92 3.07 3.46
CA GLU A 161 -24.68 4.47 3.10
C GLU A 161 -24.46 5.26 4.40
N ILE A 162 -23.20 5.39 4.80
CA ILE A 162 -22.80 6.22 5.95
C ILE A 162 -23.13 7.67 5.56
N ASP A 163 -23.87 8.35 6.42
CA ASP A 163 -24.25 9.75 6.21
C ASP A 163 -22.99 10.61 6.04
N GLN A 164 -23.03 11.56 5.10
CA GLN A 164 -21.91 12.45 4.80
C GLN A 164 -21.43 13.18 6.06
N ALA A 165 -22.34 13.51 6.97
CA ALA A 165 -22.02 14.13 8.26
C ALA A 165 -21.21 13.21 9.18
N GLN A 166 -21.49 11.90 9.19
CA GLN A 166 -20.74 10.92 9.99
C GLN A 166 -19.32 10.73 9.44
N LYS A 167 -19.16 10.67 8.11
CA LYS A 167 -17.84 10.59 7.46
C LYS A 167 -16.98 11.81 7.77
N GLU A 168 -17.58 13.01 7.79
CA GLU A 168 -16.88 14.25 8.15
C GLU A 168 -16.50 14.29 9.64
N GLU A 169 -17.39 13.82 10.53
CA GLU A 169 -17.10 13.72 11.97
C GLU A 169 -15.96 12.74 12.26
N GLN A 170 -15.97 11.55 11.64
CA GLN A 170 -14.88 10.57 11.72
C GLN A 170 -13.57 11.15 11.18
N SER A 171 -13.61 11.83 10.03
CA SER A 171 -12.42 12.47 9.43
C SER A 171 -11.84 13.56 10.33
N GLN A 172 -12.69 14.30 11.06
CA GLN A 172 -12.24 15.31 12.01
C GLN A 172 -11.63 14.67 13.26
N ALA A 173 -12.25 13.62 13.81
CA ALA A 173 -11.71 12.88 14.95
C ALA A 173 -10.31 12.32 14.66
N LEU A 174 -10.12 11.72 13.47
CA LEU A 174 -8.83 11.21 13.02
C LEU A 174 -7.76 12.33 12.99
N ARG A 175 -8.12 13.52 12.48
CA ARG A 175 -7.20 14.67 12.42
C ARG A 175 -6.82 15.16 13.80
N ASP A 176 -7.75 15.19 14.74
CA ASP A 176 -7.49 15.61 16.12
C ASP A 176 -6.53 14.63 16.81
N GLU A 177 -6.72 13.32 16.64
CA GLU A 177 -5.80 12.28 17.15
C GLU A 177 -4.39 12.41 16.55
N GLN A 178 -4.30 12.59 15.22
CA GLN A 178 -3.04 12.80 14.52
C GLN A 178 -2.34 14.10 14.97
N GLY A 179 -3.09 15.18 15.16
CA GLY A 179 -2.59 16.48 15.62
C GLY A 179 -1.87 16.39 16.96
N VAL A 180 -2.44 15.65 17.93
CA VAL A 180 -1.82 15.43 19.25
C VAL A 180 -0.40 14.90 19.13
N LEU A 181 -0.15 13.95 18.24
CA LEU A 181 1.18 13.36 18.03
C LEU A 181 2.09 14.23 17.15
N ALA A 182 1.51 14.86 16.12
CA ALA A 182 2.22 15.74 15.19
C ALA A 182 2.82 16.96 15.89
N ASP A 183 2.03 17.67 16.71
CA ASP A 183 2.43 18.87 17.49
C ASP A 183 3.64 18.62 18.41
N ARG A 184 3.79 17.36 18.82
CA ARG A 184 4.85 16.91 19.74
C ARG A 184 6.10 16.41 19.02
N GLY A 185 6.06 16.35 17.69
CA GLY A 185 7.22 16.04 16.83
C GLY A 185 7.36 14.56 16.44
N ALA A 186 6.27 13.78 16.50
CA ALA A 186 6.28 12.37 16.08
C ALA A 186 6.66 12.21 14.60
N ALA A 187 6.15 13.08 13.71
CA ALA A 187 6.46 13.04 12.28
C ALA A 187 7.97 13.19 11.98
N ILE A 188 8.65 14.12 12.67
CA ILE A 188 10.11 14.32 12.51
C ILE A 188 10.88 13.10 13.03
N MET A 189 10.42 12.51 14.15
CA MET A 189 11.01 11.30 14.70
C MET A 189 11.01 10.18 13.66
N CYS A 190 9.89 9.94 12.97
CA CYS A 190 9.81 8.93 11.92
C CYS A 190 10.87 9.15 10.82
N LEU A 191 11.03 10.38 10.32
CA LEU A 191 12.04 10.71 9.31
C LEU A 191 13.47 10.44 9.80
N MET A 192 13.75 10.72 11.07
CA MET A 192 15.08 10.52 11.66
C MET A 192 15.44 9.03 11.73
N TYR A 193 14.50 8.18 12.12
CA TYR A 193 14.72 6.73 12.18
C TYR A 193 14.79 6.10 10.78
N LEU A 194 13.99 6.58 9.82
CA LEU A 194 14.14 6.18 8.40
C LEU A 194 15.51 6.57 7.85
N SER A 195 16.02 7.76 8.17
CA SER A 195 17.38 8.21 7.81
C SER A 195 18.47 7.38 8.50
N ALA A 196 18.27 7.01 9.77
CA ALA A 196 19.23 6.22 10.54
C ALA A 196 19.36 4.76 10.08
N SER A 197 18.35 4.22 9.39
CA SER A 197 18.34 2.82 8.92
C SER A 197 19.33 2.52 7.79
N ASN A 198 19.86 3.54 7.10
CA ASN A 198 20.82 3.40 5.99
C ASN A 198 20.40 2.39 4.90
N GLY A 199 19.10 2.16 4.73
CA GLY A 199 18.56 1.28 3.71
C GLY A 199 18.58 -0.21 4.05
N ASP A 200 18.66 -0.61 5.33
CA ASP A 200 18.46 -1.99 5.78
C ASP A 200 17.03 -2.21 6.34
N PRO A 201 16.26 -3.19 5.82
CA PRO A 201 14.96 -3.53 6.38
C PRO A 201 15.14 -4.18 7.75
N ASN A 202 14.51 -3.59 8.78
CA ASN A 202 14.54 -4.08 10.15
C ASN A 202 13.16 -3.83 10.79
N ASP A 203 12.83 -4.54 11.88
CA ASP A 203 11.57 -4.39 12.61
C ASP A 203 11.32 -2.94 13.05
N MET A 204 12.40 -2.23 13.42
CA MET A 204 12.34 -0.80 13.73
C MET A 204 11.86 0.05 12.55
N VAL A 205 12.30 -0.27 11.33
CA VAL A 205 11.88 0.45 10.11
C VAL A 205 10.43 0.13 9.79
N ALA A 206 10.03 -1.14 9.88
CA ALA A 206 8.65 -1.57 9.66
C ALA A 206 7.67 -0.80 10.58
N GLN A 207 7.98 -0.76 11.87
CA GLN A 207 7.16 -0.07 12.87
C GLN A 207 7.19 1.46 12.72
N THR A 208 8.32 2.01 12.26
CA THR A 208 8.41 3.45 11.93
C THR A 208 7.55 3.80 10.71
N LEU A 209 7.52 2.94 9.69
CA LEU A 209 6.66 3.11 8.51
C LEU A 209 5.19 3.03 8.92
N GLN A 210 4.82 2.06 9.75
CA GLN A 210 3.46 1.92 10.29
C GLN A 210 3.01 3.20 11.01
N LEU A 211 3.81 3.72 11.94
CA LEU A 211 3.53 5.00 12.60
C LEU A 211 3.41 6.17 11.59
N GLY A 212 4.30 6.21 10.59
CA GLY A 212 4.25 7.22 9.53
C GLY A 212 2.98 7.15 8.68
N ILE A 213 2.50 5.94 8.36
CA ILE A 213 1.24 5.70 7.65
C ILE A 213 0.07 6.20 8.48
N HIS A 214 0.03 5.89 9.78
CA HIS A 214 -1.08 6.32 10.64
C HIS A 214 -1.14 7.83 10.81
N LEU A 215 0.01 8.49 10.93
CA LEU A 215 0.10 9.95 10.97
C LEU A 215 -0.36 10.62 9.68
N LEU A 216 -0.15 10.00 8.51
CA LEU A 216 -0.48 10.59 7.21
C LEU A 216 -1.81 10.10 6.63
N SER A 217 -2.46 9.14 7.28
CA SER A 217 -3.73 8.56 6.82
C SER A 217 -4.82 9.62 6.67
N GLY A 218 -5.65 9.50 5.64
CA GLY A 218 -6.69 10.49 5.33
C GLY A 218 -6.16 11.81 4.71
N GLY A 219 -4.94 11.79 4.16
CA GLY A 219 -4.35 12.93 3.47
C GLY A 219 -4.17 14.15 4.37
N ASN A 220 -3.56 13.99 5.55
CA ASN A 220 -3.39 15.07 6.51
C ASN A 220 -2.41 16.15 5.99
N ILE A 221 -2.98 17.14 5.29
CA ILE A 221 -2.25 18.28 4.71
C ILE A 221 -1.54 19.08 5.80
N GLU A 222 -2.01 19.12 7.05
CA GLU A 222 -1.32 19.87 8.11
C GLU A 222 0.02 19.22 8.48
N ILE A 223 0.12 17.89 8.43
CA ILE A 223 1.38 17.19 8.69
C ILE A 223 2.31 17.26 7.47
N GLN A 224 1.73 17.19 6.27
CA GLN A 224 2.46 17.24 5.00
C GLN A 224 2.93 18.65 4.61
N ARG A 225 2.10 19.68 4.76
CA ARG A 225 2.39 21.07 4.43
C ARG A 225 2.84 21.83 5.66
N VAL A 226 4.06 22.35 5.55
CA VAL A 226 4.39 23.78 5.59
C VAL A 226 3.21 24.67 6.04
N TYR A 227 3.00 24.83 7.35
CA TYR A 227 2.78 26.18 7.84
C TYR A 227 4.14 26.88 7.69
N LEU A 228 4.35 27.46 6.51
CA LEU A 228 4.83 28.83 6.50
C LEU A 228 3.81 29.54 7.38
N SER A 229 4.12 29.63 8.68
CA SER A 229 3.63 30.73 9.49
C SER A 229 3.77 31.91 8.54
N SER A 230 2.64 32.48 8.16
CA SER A 230 2.65 33.72 7.45
C SER A 230 3.62 34.57 8.25
N PHE A 231 4.78 34.87 7.65
CA PHE A 231 5.63 35.95 8.10
C PHE A 231 4.71 37.17 7.98
N LEU A 232 3.85 37.37 8.97
CA LEU A 232 3.01 38.53 9.10
C LEU A 232 3.99 39.62 9.49
N PHE A 233 4.67 40.15 8.48
CA PHE A 233 5.33 41.43 8.54
C PHE A 233 4.24 42.46 8.80
N TYR A 234 3.86 42.65 10.06
CA TYR A 234 3.14 43.84 10.45
C TYR A 234 4.17 44.92 10.77
N SER A 235 4.22 45.92 9.89
CA SER A 235 4.94 47.16 10.15
C SER A 235 4.06 48.06 10.98
N ILE A 236 4.38 48.22 12.26
CA ILE A 236 3.76 49.23 13.12
C ILE A 236 4.78 50.36 13.25
N ASN A 237 4.42 51.56 12.77
CA ASN A 237 5.25 52.77 12.84
C ASN A 237 6.66 52.63 12.21
N GLY A 238 6.79 51.86 11.11
CA GLY A 238 8.06 51.74 10.37
C GLY A 238 9.09 50.78 10.98
N VAL A 239 8.71 50.04 12.03
CA VAL A 239 9.51 48.96 12.61
C VAL A 239 8.89 47.61 12.20
N ASN A 240 9.72 46.72 11.64
CA ASN A 240 9.30 45.36 11.27
C ASN A 240 9.37 44.46 12.50
N TYR A 241 8.24 43.87 12.90
CA TYR A 241 8.18 42.88 13.98
C TYR A 241 8.18 41.47 13.36
N ILE A 242 9.06 40.58 13.86
CA ILE A 242 9.03 39.15 13.54
C ILE A 242 8.27 38.47 14.68
N LEU A 243 7.04 38.03 14.42
CA LEU A 243 6.36 37.10 15.33
C LEU A 243 6.95 35.72 15.07
N ILE A 244 7.87 35.26 15.93
CA ILE A 244 8.31 33.85 15.92
C ILE A 244 7.16 33.06 16.53
N GLY A 245 6.15 32.75 15.71
CA GLY A 245 5.14 31.75 16.04
C GLY A 245 5.85 30.44 16.34
N SER A 246 5.47 29.81 17.45
CA SER A 246 5.96 28.54 17.97
C SER A 246 6.35 27.56 16.86
N TYR A 247 7.61 27.11 16.85
CA TYR A 247 8.22 26.24 15.84
C TYR A 247 7.39 24.96 15.59
N PHE A 248 6.50 25.04 14.61
CA PHE A 248 5.76 23.90 14.09
C PHE A 248 6.51 23.40 12.85
N GLN A 249 7.58 22.64 13.08
CA GLN A 249 8.45 22.18 12.01
C GLN A 249 7.84 20.95 11.33
N MET A 250 7.16 21.15 10.20
CA MET A 250 6.52 20.08 9.43
C MET A 250 7.48 19.46 8.40
N LEU A 251 7.11 18.26 7.92
CA LEU A 251 7.98 17.24 7.29
C LEU A 251 8.93 17.76 6.20
N ILE A 252 8.43 18.62 5.31
CA ILE A 252 9.19 19.17 4.17
C ILE A 252 10.24 20.19 4.62
N GLU A 253 9.86 21.09 5.52
CA GLU A 253 10.77 22.15 5.99
C GLU A 253 11.94 21.55 6.76
N TYR A 254 11.71 20.50 7.56
CA TYR A 254 12.79 19.79 8.23
C TYR A 254 13.81 19.20 7.24
N LEU A 255 13.34 18.53 6.18
CA LEU A 255 14.21 17.94 5.16
C LEU A 255 14.98 19.02 4.39
N GLN A 256 14.32 20.11 4.00
CA GLN A 256 14.94 21.23 3.29
C GLN A 256 15.94 22.01 4.15
N LEU A 257 15.64 22.21 5.44
CA LEU A 257 16.49 22.94 6.39
C LEU A 257 17.73 22.12 6.76
N LYS A 258 17.55 20.83 7.10
CA LYS A 258 18.64 19.94 7.50
C LYS A 258 19.47 19.46 6.32
N LYS A 259 18.90 19.49 5.11
CA LYS A 259 19.50 19.00 3.86
C LYS A 259 19.96 17.53 3.99
N ASP A 260 19.13 16.70 4.62
CA ASP A 260 19.50 15.33 4.94
C ASP A 260 19.40 14.42 3.71
N VAL A 261 20.53 14.26 3.04
CA VAL A 261 20.65 13.35 1.89
C VAL A 261 20.40 11.90 2.28
N ARG A 262 20.73 11.51 3.53
CA ARG A 262 20.68 10.11 3.98
C ARG A 262 19.28 9.54 3.98
N PHE A 263 18.28 10.37 4.25
CA PHE A 263 16.88 9.97 4.18
C PHE A 263 16.53 9.38 2.80
N PHE A 264 16.86 10.11 1.73
CA PHE A 264 16.54 9.69 0.37
C PHE A 264 17.36 8.48 -0.10
N THR A 265 18.65 8.44 0.25
CA THR A 265 19.49 7.27 -0.07
C THR A 265 19.06 6.03 0.72
N SER A 266 18.58 6.21 1.95
CA SER A 266 18.05 5.14 2.79
C SER A 266 16.78 4.55 2.18
N LEU A 267 15.80 5.39 1.81
CA LEU A 267 14.58 4.96 1.14
C LEU A 267 14.86 4.23 -0.18
N ALA A 268 15.75 4.77 -1.01
CA ALA A 268 16.17 4.08 -2.24
C ALA A 268 16.89 2.75 -1.95
N GLY A 269 17.66 2.68 -0.85
CA GLY A 269 18.28 1.45 -0.38
C GLY A 269 17.26 0.38 0.03
N LEU A 270 16.20 0.78 0.74
CA LEU A 270 15.09 -0.10 1.10
C LEU A 270 14.38 -0.64 -0.15
N MET A 271 14.00 0.23 -1.09
CA MET A 271 13.34 -0.18 -2.35
C MET A 271 14.18 -1.17 -3.19
N ASN A 272 15.50 -1.04 -3.15
CA ASN A 272 16.41 -1.95 -3.87
C ASN A 272 16.56 -3.30 -3.18
N LYS A 273 16.35 -3.37 -1.86
CA LYS A 273 16.42 -4.62 -1.08
C LYS A 273 15.08 -5.32 -0.94
N CYS A 274 13.96 -4.67 -1.27
CA CYS A 274 12.66 -5.31 -1.40
C CYS A 274 12.75 -6.50 -2.37
N SER A 275 12.28 -7.64 -1.91
CA SER A 275 12.26 -8.90 -2.62
C SER A 275 11.18 -8.90 -3.71
N VAL A 276 11.34 -9.84 -4.63
CA VAL A 276 10.41 -10.10 -5.73
C VAL A 276 10.21 -11.62 -5.79
N LEU A 277 9.23 -12.07 -6.59
CA LEU A 277 8.97 -13.50 -6.74
C LEU A 277 10.22 -14.24 -7.23
N ASN A 278 10.71 -15.19 -6.43
CA ASN A 278 11.85 -16.02 -6.79
C ASN A 278 11.40 -17.45 -7.09
N LEU A 279 11.46 -17.84 -8.36
CA LEU A 279 11.04 -19.15 -8.83
C LEU A 279 11.85 -20.30 -8.20
N GLU A 280 13.16 -20.11 -7.95
CA GLU A 280 13.99 -21.15 -7.35
C GLU A 280 13.60 -21.41 -5.88
N MET A 281 13.30 -20.35 -5.14
CA MET A 281 12.83 -20.46 -3.75
C MET A 281 11.46 -21.14 -3.71
N PHE A 282 10.56 -20.75 -4.62
CA PHE A 282 9.26 -21.38 -4.76
C PHE A 282 9.36 -22.89 -5.02
N GLU A 283 10.20 -23.32 -5.97
CA GLU A 283 10.37 -24.74 -6.25
C GLU A 283 10.93 -25.53 -5.06
N ARG A 284 11.86 -24.93 -4.29
CA ARG A 284 12.40 -25.55 -3.07
C ARG A 284 11.30 -25.74 -2.04
N GLN A 285 10.43 -24.75 -1.89
CA GLN A 285 9.33 -24.80 -0.95
C GLN A 285 8.29 -25.85 -1.34
N ILE A 286 7.85 -25.90 -2.61
CA ILE A 286 6.95 -26.98 -3.09
C ILE A 286 7.55 -28.36 -2.83
N LYS A 287 8.85 -28.55 -3.13
CA LYS A 287 9.53 -29.83 -2.90
C LYS A 287 9.51 -30.20 -1.42
N ALA A 288 9.66 -29.23 -0.52
CA ALA A 288 9.66 -29.48 0.91
C ALA A 288 8.26 -29.71 1.49
N GLU A 289 7.24 -29.01 0.99
CA GLU A 289 5.83 -29.26 1.29
C GLU A 289 5.42 -30.67 0.83
N GLY A 290 5.87 -31.09 -0.35
CA GLY A 290 5.67 -32.45 -0.87
C GLY A 290 6.34 -33.55 -0.03
N LEU A 291 7.35 -33.20 0.78
CA LEU A 291 8.00 -34.09 1.74
C LEU A 291 7.34 -34.07 3.13
N GLY A 292 6.26 -33.30 3.32
CA GLY A 292 5.58 -33.16 4.61
C GLY A 292 6.34 -32.31 5.63
N MET A 293 7.40 -31.59 5.21
CA MET A 293 8.18 -30.66 6.03
C MET A 293 7.70 -29.20 5.88
N GLY A 294 6.52 -28.98 5.28
CA GLY A 294 5.95 -27.65 5.03
C GLY A 294 5.79 -26.82 6.31
N ALA A 295 5.41 -27.43 7.42
CA ALA A 295 5.18 -26.71 8.69
C ALA A 295 6.46 -26.17 9.35
N GLU A 296 7.63 -26.79 9.13
CA GLU A 296 8.92 -26.31 9.67
C GLU A 296 9.55 -25.22 8.78
N LEU A 297 9.24 -25.20 7.48
CA LEU A 297 9.74 -24.19 6.53
C LEU A 297 8.78 -23.00 6.35
N ALA A 298 7.49 -23.17 6.61
CA ALA A 298 6.52 -22.08 6.68
C ALA A 298 6.74 -21.15 7.89
N ALA A 299 7.54 -21.56 8.88
CA ALA A 299 7.71 -20.84 10.15
C ALA A 299 8.96 -19.92 10.20
N GLY A 300 9.62 -19.61 9.09
CA GLY A 300 10.82 -18.77 9.10
C GLY A 300 11.05 -17.88 7.87
N ASP A 301 12.12 -17.07 7.93
CA ASP A 301 12.60 -16.08 6.94
C ASP A 301 12.80 -16.58 5.49
N ASN A 302 12.43 -17.83 5.17
CA ASN A 302 12.66 -18.49 3.89
C ASN A 302 11.42 -18.62 2.99
N GLN A 303 10.30 -17.96 3.27
CA GLN A 303 9.17 -17.94 2.32
C GLN A 303 9.47 -16.96 1.19
N ASN A 304 8.97 -17.30 0.00
CA ASN A 304 9.02 -16.43 -1.16
C ASN A 304 8.15 -15.17 -0.90
N LEU A 305 8.68 -13.98 -1.16
CA LEU A 305 7.98 -12.70 -0.91
C LEU A 305 7.52 -12.53 0.55
N ASN A 306 8.38 -12.88 1.51
CA ASN A 306 8.14 -12.67 2.95
C ASN A 306 7.97 -11.19 3.34
N ASP A 307 8.51 -10.28 2.54
CA ASP A 307 8.52 -8.84 2.77
C ASP A 307 7.40 -8.10 2.03
N ALA A 308 6.36 -8.82 1.58
CA ALA A 308 5.21 -8.21 0.91
C ALA A 308 4.59 -7.09 1.76
N GLU A 309 4.33 -7.35 3.04
CA GLU A 309 3.73 -6.39 3.97
C GLU A 309 4.64 -5.16 4.20
N PHE A 310 5.94 -5.40 4.39
CA PHE A 310 6.94 -4.33 4.54
C PHE A 310 7.02 -3.46 3.28
N THR A 311 7.02 -4.10 2.11
CA THR A 311 7.12 -3.41 0.82
C THR A 311 5.86 -2.61 0.53
N CYS A 312 4.68 -3.17 0.79
CA CYS A 312 3.41 -2.45 0.73
C CYS A 312 3.44 -1.23 1.67
N SER A 313 3.89 -1.41 2.91
CA SER A 313 4.00 -0.32 3.89
C SER A 313 4.95 0.79 3.40
N LEU A 314 6.09 0.43 2.79
CA LEU A 314 7.05 1.40 2.24
C LEU A 314 6.41 2.25 1.12
N PHE A 315 5.73 1.62 0.17
CA PHE A 315 5.09 2.33 -0.94
C PHE A 315 3.82 3.07 -0.50
N ARG A 316 3.08 2.53 0.48
CA ARG A 316 1.92 3.20 1.11
C ARG A 316 2.35 4.47 1.82
N PHE A 317 3.44 4.42 2.60
CA PHE A 317 4.02 5.62 3.21
C PHE A 317 4.34 6.69 2.16
N LEU A 318 4.98 6.31 1.05
CA LEU A 318 5.28 7.24 -0.05
C LEU A 318 4.04 7.78 -0.75
N GLN A 319 3.01 6.95 -0.94
CA GLN A 319 1.72 7.38 -1.48
C GLN A 319 1.11 8.47 -0.61
N LEU A 320 1.00 8.22 0.69
CA LEU A 320 0.40 9.15 1.66
C LEU A 320 1.19 10.44 1.82
N THR A 321 2.48 10.48 1.48
CA THR A 321 3.24 11.74 1.43
C THR A 321 2.91 12.63 0.22
N CYS A 322 2.33 12.05 -0.84
CA CYS A 322 1.94 12.75 -2.06
C CYS A 322 0.43 13.04 -2.14
N GLU A 323 -0.37 12.31 -1.37
CA GLU A 323 -1.81 12.48 -1.26
C GLU A 323 -2.18 13.93 -0.91
N GLY A 324 -3.29 14.44 -1.47
CA GLY A 324 -3.66 15.85 -1.32
C GLY A 324 -2.99 16.78 -2.34
N HIS A 325 -2.43 16.23 -3.42
CA HIS A 325 -1.83 16.94 -4.55
C HIS A 325 -0.78 17.97 -4.12
N ASN A 326 0.16 17.54 -3.27
CA ASN A 326 1.23 18.40 -2.78
C ASN A 326 2.37 18.53 -3.81
N LEU A 327 2.23 19.47 -4.75
CA LEU A 327 3.21 19.70 -5.81
C LEU A 327 4.64 19.94 -5.30
N GLU A 328 4.82 20.59 -4.15
CA GLU A 328 6.16 20.84 -3.61
C GLU A 328 6.84 19.54 -3.21
N PHE A 329 6.13 18.67 -2.49
CA PHE A 329 6.68 17.37 -2.09
C PHE A 329 6.87 16.43 -3.27
N GLN A 330 5.91 16.37 -4.18
CA GLN A 330 6.00 15.60 -5.42
C GLN A 330 7.25 15.98 -6.23
N ASN A 331 7.55 17.28 -6.36
CA ASN A 331 8.77 17.75 -7.02
C ASN A 331 10.04 17.45 -6.19
N TYR A 332 9.94 17.49 -4.86
CA TYR A 332 11.03 17.19 -3.95
C TYR A 332 11.42 15.71 -3.97
N LEU A 333 10.48 14.78 -4.20
CA LEU A 333 10.78 13.34 -4.41
C LEU A 333 11.56 13.08 -5.71
N ARG A 334 11.34 13.91 -6.73
CA ARG A 334 12.07 13.83 -8.01
C ARG A 334 13.47 14.43 -7.91
N THR A 335 13.58 15.63 -7.34
CA THR A 335 14.83 16.38 -7.26
C THR A 335 14.91 17.18 -5.97
N GLN A 336 16.00 17.05 -5.21
CA GLN A 336 16.22 17.81 -3.99
C GLN A 336 17.20 18.98 -4.24
N PRO A 337 16.71 20.20 -4.56
CA PRO A 337 17.59 21.34 -4.78
C PRO A 337 18.31 21.73 -3.49
N GLY A 338 19.62 21.95 -3.57
CA GLY A 338 20.44 22.35 -2.43
C GLY A 338 21.08 21.20 -1.64
N HIS A 339 20.81 19.94 -2.02
CA HIS A 339 21.56 18.76 -1.59
C HIS A 339 22.82 18.54 -2.45
N THR A 340 23.81 17.80 -1.92
CA THR A 340 25.03 17.44 -2.67
C THR A 340 24.77 16.37 -3.73
N THR A 341 23.81 15.48 -3.48
CA THR A 341 23.35 14.44 -4.39
C THR A 341 21.83 14.42 -4.39
N SER A 342 21.23 14.37 -5.57
CA SER A 342 19.79 14.13 -5.72
C SER A 342 19.52 12.64 -5.93
N VAL A 343 18.45 12.15 -5.31
CA VAL A 343 17.94 10.79 -5.49
C VAL A 343 16.53 10.92 -6.05
N ASN A 344 16.30 10.31 -7.21
CA ASN A 344 14.99 10.33 -7.85
C ASN A 344 14.21 9.08 -7.44
N LEU A 345 13.39 9.22 -6.39
CA LEU A 345 12.61 8.11 -5.84
C LEU A 345 11.51 7.64 -6.81
N ILE A 346 11.05 8.52 -7.71
CA ILE A 346 10.06 8.17 -8.75
C ILE A 346 10.67 7.14 -9.72
N ASN A 347 11.90 7.37 -10.18
CA ASN A 347 12.60 6.39 -11.03
C ASN A 347 12.89 5.09 -10.27
N CYS A 348 13.30 5.16 -9.00
CA CYS A 348 13.51 3.95 -8.19
C CYS A 348 12.22 3.13 -8.03
N THR A 349 11.06 3.78 -7.95
CA THR A 349 9.75 3.12 -7.90
C THR A 349 9.44 2.40 -9.22
N VAL A 350 9.71 3.04 -10.37
CA VAL A 350 9.57 2.40 -11.69
C VAL A 350 10.54 1.24 -11.86
N ASP A 351 11.79 1.37 -11.40
CA ASP A 351 12.79 0.30 -11.47
C ASP A 351 12.38 -0.92 -10.60
N TYR A 352 11.75 -0.70 -9.44
CA TYR A 352 11.15 -1.77 -8.65
C TYR A 352 9.97 -2.43 -9.38
N LEU A 353 9.06 -1.63 -9.95
CA LEU A 353 7.92 -2.14 -10.71
C LEU A 353 8.35 -3.04 -11.88
N LEU A 354 9.41 -2.65 -12.60
CA LEU A 354 9.95 -3.45 -13.70
C LEU A 354 10.51 -4.80 -13.22
N ARG A 355 11.31 -4.81 -12.14
CA ARG A 355 11.82 -6.06 -11.55
C ARG A 355 10.68 -6.97 -11.09
N LEU A 356 9.65 -6.40 -10.50
CA LEU A 356 8.47 -7.15 -10.06
C LEU A 356 7.70 -7.72 -11.27
N GLN A 357 7.50 -6.92 -12.32
CA GLN A 357 6.85 -7.36 -13.56
C GLN A 357 7.60 -8.52 -14.23
N GLU A 358 8.93 -8.42 -14.36
CA GLU A 358 9.77 -9.50 -14.92
C GLU A 358 9.63 -10.79 -14.09
N SER A 359 9.62 -10.67 -12.76
CA SER A 359 9.46 -11.83 -11.86
C SER A 359 8.09 -12.52 -11.98
N ILE A 360 7.01 -11.73 -12.13
CA ILE A 360 5.66 -12.27 -12.31
C ILE A 360 5.54 -12.94 -13.69
N MET A 361 6.20 -12.38 -14.70
CA MET A 361 6.23 -12.95 -16.05
C MET A 361 6.95 -14.31 -16.07
N ASP A 362 8.08 -14.45 -15.37
CA ASP A 362 8.77 -15.73 -15.21
C ASP A 362 7.89 -16.78 -14.51
N PHE A 363 7.14 -16.34 -13.48
CA PHE A 363 6.19 -17.19 -12.77
C PHE A 363 5.02 -17.63 -13.67
N TYR A 364 4.51 -16.74 -14.52
CA TYR A 364 3.54 -17.08 -15.56
C TYR A 364 4.08 -18.16 -16.50
N TRP A 365 5.31 -18.04 -16.98
CA TRP A 365 5.92 -19.04 -17.86
C TRP A 365 6.07 -20.41 -17.21
N HIS A 366 6.44 -20.47 -15.92
CA HIS A 366 6.47 -21.71 -15.16
C HIS A 366 5.10 -22.41 -15.17
N TYR A 367 4.04 -21.64 -14.96
CA TYR A 367 2.69 -22.17 -14.96
C TYR A 367 2.12 -22.38 -16.36
N SER A 368 2.64 -21.75 -17.41
CA SER A 368 2.07 -21.72 -18.77
C SER A 368 1.66 -23.11 -19.29
N SER A 369 2.47 -24.14 -19.04
CA SER A 369 2.20 -25.53 -19.45
C SER A 369 1.19 -26.30 -18.60
N LYS A 370 0.92 -25.85 -17.36
CA LYS A 370 -0.04 -26.47 -16.44
C LYS A 370 -1.44 -25.90 -16.67
N GLU A 371 -2.47 -26.73 -16.64
CA GLU A 371 -3.86 -26.26 -16.83
C GLU A 371 -4.40 -25.49 -15.61
N VAL A 372 -3.96 -25.86 -14.40
CA VAL A 372 -4.40 -25.27 -13.12
C VAL A 372 -3.18 -24.76 -12.35
N ILE A 373 -3.36 -23.67 -11.61
CA ILE A 373 -2.37 -23.11 -10.68
C ILE A 373 -2.63 -23.73 -9.31
N ASP A 374 -1.57 -24.29 -8.72
CA ASP A 374 -1.59 -24.91 -7.39
C ASP A 374 -1.98 -23.86 -6.32
N GLU A 375 -2.62 -24.27 -5.22
CA GLU A 375 -3.06 -23.35 -4.15
C GLU A 375 -1.92 -22.47 -3.60
N GLY A 376 -0.75 -23.06 -3.31
CA GLY A 376 0.41 -22.26 -2.89
C GLY A 376 0.89 -21.28 -3.97
N GLY A 377 0.77 -21.65 -5.25
CA GLY A 377 1.07 -20.74 -6.35
C GLY A 377 0.09 -19.56 -6.43
N LYS A 378 -1.21 -19.80 -6.17
CA LYS A 378 -2.22 -18.74 -6.12
C LYS A 378 -1.91 -17.73 -5.03
N GLU A 379 -1.58 -18.18 -3.82
CA GLU A 379 -1.25 -17.30 -2.70
C GLU A 379 -0.06 -16.37 -3.03
N TYR A 380 1.00 -16.89 -3.65
CA TYR A 380 2.12 -16.04 -4.08
C TYR A 380 1.76 -15.04 -5.17
N PHE A 381 0.92 -15.43 -6.13
CA PHE A 381 0.42 -14.49 -7.13
C PHE A 381 -0.41 -13.38 -6.48
N LEU A 382 -1.32 -13.72 -5.56
CA LEU A 382 -2.15 -12.74 -4.84
C LEU A 382 -1.28 -11.73 -4.07
N ARG A 383 -0.29 -12.21 -3.30
CA ARG A 383 0.65 -11.33 -2.59
C ARG A 383 1.42 -10.41 -3.55
N ALA A 384 1.88 -10.92 -4.70
CA ALA A 384 2.58 -10.11 -5.68
C ALA A 384 1.67 -9.07 -6.37
N ILE A 385 0.43 -9.43 -6.66
CA ILE A 385 -0.58 -8.52 -7.23
C ILE A 385 -0.88 -7.38 -6.27
N GLN A 386 -1.03 -7.67 -4.98
CA GLN A 386 -1.23 -6.67 -3.94
C GLN A 386 -0.08 -5.64 -3.90
N VAL A 387 1.17 -6.12 -3.94
CA VAL A 387 2.34 -5.22 -4.01
C VAL A 387 2.32 -4.39 -5.30
N CYS A 388 1.98 -4.98 -6.45
CA CYS A 388 1.86 -4.24 -7.71
C CYS A 388 0.78 -3.14 -7.64
N SER A 389 -0.40 -3.46 -7.10
CA SER A 389 -1.50 -2.49 -6.94
C SER A 389 -1.05 -1.30 -6.10
N GLN A 390 -0.40 -1.57 -4.96
CA GLN A 390 0.14 -0.52 -4.11
C GLN A 390 1.17 0.37 -4.84
N VAL A 391 2.06 -0.22 -5.66
CA VAL A 391 3.03 0.54 -6.46
C VAL A 391 2.35 1.41 -7.54
N PHE A 392 1.33 0.89 -8.22
CA PHE A 392 0.56 1.68 -9.19
C PHE A 392 -0.16 2.85 -8.53
N ASN A 393 -0.74 2.65 -7.34
CA ASN A 393 -1.39 3.70 -6.57
C ASN A 393 -0.39 4.77 -6.11
N THR A 394 0.79 4.37 -5.65
CA THR A 394 1.88 5.32 -5.30
C THR A 394 2.34 6.13 -6.52
N LEU A 395 2.52 5.50 -7.68
CA LEU A 395 2.90 6.21 -8.91
C LEU A 395 1.81 7.18 -9.36
N THR A 396 0.54 6.81 -9.18
CA THR A 396 -0.63 7.62 -9.52
C THR A 396 -0.66 8.90 -8.68
N GLU A 397 -0.56 8.79 -7.35
CA GLU A 397 -0.52 9.97 -6.45
C GLU A 397 0.71 10.86 -6.69
N SER A 398 1.80 10.30 -7.21
CA SER A 398 3.00 11.08 -7.53
C SER A 398 2.84 12.03 -8.74
N ILE A 399 1.82 11.82 -9.57
CA ILE A 399 1.56 12.60 -10.78
C ILE A 399 0.23 13.36 -10.78
N GLN A 400 -0.77 12.87 -10.05
CA GLN A 400 -2.10 13.51 -9.96
C GLN A 400 -2.02 14.91 -9.34
N GLY A 401 -2.93 15.79 -9.77
CA GLY A 401 -2.85 17.22 -9.45
C GLY A 401 -1.74 17.88 -10.26
N PRO A 402 -1.97 18.06 -11.57
CA PRO A 402 -1.05 17.75 -12.65
C PRO A 402 0.39 18.19 -12.39
N CYS A 403 1.25 17.23 -12.05
CA CYS A 403 2.68 17.47 -11.85
C CYS A 403 3.47 17.16 -13.13
N VAL A 404 3.54 18.14 -14.04
CA VAL A 404 4.17 18.00 -15.37
C VAL A 404 5.60 17.47 -15.30
N GLY A 405 6.38 17.86 -14.29
CA GLY A 405 7.76 17.38 -14.17
C GLY A 405 7.85 15.89 -13.80
N ASN A 406 6.92 15.35 -13.00
CA ASN A 406 6.89 13.93 -12.66
C ASN A 406 6.34 13.12 -13.82
N GLN A 407 5.29 13.61 -14.49
CA GLN A 407 4.76 13.02 -15.72
C GLN A 407 5.85 12.88 -16.80
N MET A 408 6.64 13.93 -17.05
CA MET A 408 7.75 13.88 -18.01
C MET A 408 8.89 12.97 -17.56
N THR A 409 9.11 12.83 -16.26
CA THR A 409 10.12 11.90 -15.72
C THR A 409 9.70 10.46 -15.97
N LEU A 410 8.44 10.12 -15.69
CA LEU A 410 7.86 8.81 -15.99
C LEU A 410 7.85 8.52 -17.49
N ALA A 411 7.47 9.48 -18.32
CA ALA A 411 7.45 9.32 -19.78
C ALA A 411 8.83 9.05 -20.38
N ASN A 412 9.89 9.62 -19.80
CA ASN A 412 11.28 9.38 -20.23
C ASN A 412 11.95 8.19 -19.52
N SER A 413 11.24 7.54 -18.59
CA SER A 413 11.71 6.35 -17.88
C SER A 413 11.37 5.08 -18.64
N ARG A 414 11.65 3.93 -18.03
CA ARG A 414 11.30 2.59 -18.56
C ARG A 414 9.89 2.13 -18.18
N LEU A 415 9.02 3.05 -17.75
CA LEU A 415 7.63 2.73 -17.38
C LEU A 415 6.88 2.05 -18.54
N TRP A 416 7.09 2.50 -19.78
CA TRP A 416 6.43 1.92 -20.96
C TRP A 416 6.82 0.45 -21.20
N ASP A 417 8.07 0.07 -20.91
CA ASP A 417 8.52 -1.33 -20.96
C ASP A 417 7.70 -2.19 -19.98
N ALA A 418 7.52 -1.71 -18.75
CA ALA A 418 6.75 -2.39 -17.71
C ALA A 418 5.26 -2.50 -18.10
N ILE A 419 4.66 -1.41 -18.59
CA ILE A 419 3.25 -1.39 -19.03
C ILE A 419 3.00 -2.41 -20.16
N ASN A 420 3.89 -2.47 -21.16
CA ASN A 420 3.79 -3.46 -22.23
C ASN A 420 3.86 -4.91 -21.69
N GLY A 421 4.76 -5.16 -20.73
CA GLY A 421 4.85 -6.43 -20.03
C GLY A 421 3.58 -6.81 -19.27
N PHE A 422 2.94 -5.85 -18.59
CA PHE A 422 1.66 -6.06 -17.91
C PHE A 422 0.51 -6.30 -18.89
N PHE A 423 0.42 -5.59 -20.03
CA PHE A 423 -0.59 -5.88 -21.04
C PHE A 423 -0.51 -7.32 -21.55
N PHE A 424 0.71 -7.81 -21.80
CA PHE A 424 0.93 -9.21 -22.16
C PHE A 424 0.46 -10.15 -21.04
N LEU A 425 0.89 -9.90 -19.81
CA LEU A 425 0.53 -10.70 -18.64
C LEU A 425 -1.00 -10.76 -18.47
N PHE A 426 -1.69 -9.63 -18.49
CA PHE A 426 -3.15 -9.55 -18.35
C PHE A 426 -3.87 -10.32 -19.44
N ALA A 427 -3.51 -10.11 -20.72
CA ALA A 427 -4.16 -10.80 -21.83
C ALA A 427 -4.05 -12.32 -21.73
N HIS A 428 -2.88 -12.82 -21.32
CA HIS A 428 -2.62 -14.26 -21.24
C HIS A 428 -3.10 -14.91 -19.92
N MET A 429 -2.97 -14.21 -18.80
CA MET A 429 -3.49 -14.69 -17.51
C MET A 429 -5.01 -14.69 -17.50
N MET A 430 -5.67 -13.65 -18.02
CA MET A 430 -7.12 -13.69 -18.18
C MET A 430 -7.53 -14.86 -19.07
N GLU A 431 -6.82 -15.08 -20.19
CA GLU A 431 -7.14 -16.20 -21.10
C GLU A 431 -7.07 -17.57 -20.42
N LYS A 432 -6.18 -17.70 -19.43
CA LYS A 432 -5.95 -18.93 -18.71
C LYS A 432 -6.89 -19.09 -17.51
N LEU A 433 -7.00 -18.05 -16.69
CA LEU A 433 -7.78 -18.04 -15.45
C LEU A 433 -9.27 -18.08 -15.74
N TYR A 434 -9.71 -17.54 -16.89
CA TYR A 434 -11.12 -17.65 -17.26
C TYR A 434 -11.53 -19.13 -17.32
N LYS A 435 -10.71 -20.00 -17.91
CA LYS A 435 -11.06 -21.42 -18.17
C LYS A 435 -11.40 -22.25 -16.93
N ASN A 436 -11.05 -21.81 -15.72
CA ASN A 436 -11.22 -22.57 -14.49
C ASN A 436 -12.07 -21.79 -13.45
N SER A 437 -13.21 -22.36 -13.06
CA SER A 437 -14.11 -21.77 -12.04
C SER A 437 -13.51 -21.67 -10.63
N THR A 438 -12.47 -22.43 -10.32
CA THR A 438 -11.80 -22.42 -9.00
C THR A 438 -10.75 -21.32 -8.86
N GLN A 439 -10.55 -20.50 -9.89
CA GLN A 439 -9.51 -19.45 -9.93
C GLN A 439 -10.08 -18.04 -10.13
N LEU A 440 -11.39 -17.88 -9.91
CA LEU A 440 -12.09 -16.62 -10.15
C LEU A 440 -11.68 -15.49 -9.21
N GLU A 441 -11.29 -15.81 -7.98
CA GLU A 441 -10.75 -14.84 -7.03
C GLU A 441 -9.45 -14.21 -7.57
N LEU A 442 -8.52 -15.05 -8.03
CA LEU A 442 -7.28 -14.57 -8.66
C LEU A 442 -7.57 -13.75 -9.93
N LEU A 443 -8.56 -14.15 -10.73
CA LEU A 443 -8.99 -13.36 -11.89
C LEU A 443 -9.51 -11.98 -11.45
N ARG A 444 -10.34 -11.90 -10.42
CA ARG A 444 -10.86 -10.63 -9.87
C ARG A 444 -9.72 -9.70 -9.47
N GLU A 445 -8.71 -10.20 -8.77
CA GLU A 445 -7.56 -9.40 -8.36
C GLU A 445 -6.71 -8.92 -9.54
N PHE A 446 -6.55 -9.74 -10.59
CA PHE A 446 -5.90 -9.30 -11.82
C PHE A 446 -6.69 -8.19 -12.54
N LEU A 447 -8.03 -8.27 -12.52
CA LEU A 447 -8.91 -7.25 -13.09
C LEU A 447 -8.79 -5.92 -12.30
N ASN A 448 -8.74 -5.99 -10.97
CA ASN A 448 -8.50 -4.83 -10.10
C ASN A 448 -7.12 -4.20 -10.40
N LEU A 449 -6.07 -5.03 -10.52
CA LEU A 449 -4.74 -4.54 -10.87
C LEU A 449 -4.69 -3.86 -12.25
N GLN A 450 -5.44 -4.39 -13.21
CA GLN A 450 -5.57 -3.78 -14.54
C GLN A 450 -6.24 -2.39 -14.45
N LYS A 451 -7.27 -2.25 -13.61
CA LYS A 451 -7.91 -0.95 -13.35
C LYS A 451 -6.89 0.05 -12.80
N ASP A 452 -6.10 -0.32 -11.80
CA ASP A 452 -5.09 0.58 -11.20
C ASP A 452 -4.05 1.03 -12.24
N MET A 453 -3.60 0.11 -13.11
CA MET A 453 -2.71 0.45 -14.22
C MET A 453 -3.35 1.43 -15.20
N ILE A 454 -4.61 1.25 -15.57
CA ILE A 454 -5.30 2.16 -16.50
C ILE A 454 -5.51 3.54 -15.86
N VAL A 455 -5.81 3.60 -14.55
CA VAL A 455 -5.94 4.87 -13.81
C VAL A 455 -4.60 5.63 -13.79
N LEU A 456 -3.47 4.94 -13.63
CA LEU A 456 -2.14 5.55 -13.79
C LEU A 456 -1.97 6.15 -15.19
N MET A 457 -2.34 5.42 -16.24
CA MET A 457 -2.26 5.91 -17.61
C MET A 457 -3.18 7.11 -17.88
N LEU A 458 -4.39 7.13 -17.31
CA LEU A 458 -5.30 8.29 -17.36
C LEU A 458 -4.68 9.50 -16.64
N SER A 459 -4.08 9.28 -15.47
CA SER A 459 -3.43 10.33 -14.68
C SER A 459 -2.20 10.92 -15.39
N MET A 460 -1.52 10.14 -16.25
CA MET A 460 -0.46 10.63 -17.14
C MET A 460 -0.98 11.57 -18.24
N LEU A 461 -2.27 11.50 -18.58
CA LEU A 461 -2.92 12.39 -19.55
C LEU A 461 -3.47 13.67 -18.90
N GLU A 462 -3.49 13.75 -17.57
CA GLU A 462 -4.03 14.91 -16.86
C GLU A 462 -3.21 16.18 -17.17
N GLY A 463 -3.90 17.23 -17.63
CA GLY A 463 -3.27 18.51 -17.95
C GLY A 463 -2.46 18.53 -19.26
N ASN A 464 -2.57 17.51 -20.12
CA ASN A 464 -1.81 17.45 -21.37
C ASN A 464 -2.31 18.43 -22.45
N VAL A 465 -1.34 18.90 -23.24
CA VAL A 465 -1.57 19.72 -24.43
C VAL A 465 -1.85 18.83 -25.64
N LEU A 466 -2.72 19.28 -26.55
CA LEU A 466 -3.00 18.62 -27.84
C LEU A 466 -1.69 18.22 -28.55
N ASN A 467 -1.62 16.96 -29.00
CA ASN A 467 -0.46 16.36 -29.66
C ASN A 467 0.84 16.35 -28.83
N GLY A 468 0.73 16.34 -27.50
CA GLY A 468 1.86 16.24 -26.57
C GLY A 468 2.68 14.94 -26.71
N PRO A 469 3.93 14.92 -26.21
CA PRO A 469 4.82 13.76 -26.30
C PRO A 469 4.29 12.54 -25.53
N ILE A 470 3.66 12.76 -24.37
CA ILE A 470 3.15 11.68 -23.50
C ILE A 470 2.04 10.91 -24.23
N GLY A 471 1.05 11.62 -24.79
CA GLY A 471 -0.01 10.98 -25.57
C GLY A 471 0.53 10.17 -26.75
N LYS A 472 1.52 10.70 -27.49
CA LYS A 472 2.14 9.97 -28.61
C LYS A 472 2.83 8.69 -28.17
N GLN A 473 3.64 8.75 -27.12
CA GLN A 473 4.30 7.57 -26.55
C GLN A 473 3.28 6.53 -26.06
N MET A 474 2.19 6.99 -25.47
CA MET A 474 1.12 6.11 -25.01
C MET A 474 0.42 5.40 -26.18
N VAL A 475 0.16 6.09 -27.30
CA VAL A 475 -0.33 5.47 -28.52
C VAL A 475 0.69 4.46 -29.06
N ASP A 476 1.98 4.79 -29.06
CA ASP A 476 3.02 3.86 -29.52
C ASP A 476 3.05 2.58 -28.67
N ALA A 477 2.92 2.68 -27.33
CA ALA A 477 2.83 1.53 -26.43
C ALA A 477 1.55 0.68 -26.68
N LEU A 478 0.38 1.32 -26.87
CA LEU A 478 -0.86 0.62 -27.19
C LEU A 478 -0.80 -0.08 -28.56
N VAL A 479 -0.12 0.51 -29.53
CA VAL A 479 0.07 -0.10 -30.86
C VAL A 479 1.03 -1.29 -30.78
N GLU A 480 2.09 -1.21 -29.97
CA GLU A 480 3.00 -2.33 -29.74
C GLU A 480 2.29 -3.50 -29.05
N SER A 481 1.45 -3.20 -28.05
CA SER A 481 0.66 -4.17 -27.29
C SER A 481 -0.72 -4.46 -27.89
N GLN A 482 -0.97 -4.06 -29.15
CA GLN A 482 -2.26 -4.23 -29.83
C GLN A 482 -2.87 -5.65 -29.72
N PRO A 483 -2.14 -6.76 -29.97
CA PRO A 483 -2.74 -8.09 -29.88
C PRO A 483 -3.21 -8.44 -28.46
N SER A 484 -2.51 -7.93 -27.43
CA SER A 484 -2.89 -8.11 -26.04
C SER A 484 -4.14 -7.31 -25.73
N VAL A 485 -4.17 -6.02 -26.09
CA VAL A 485 -5.33 -5.13 -25.88
C VAL A 485 -6.58 -5.69 -26.57
N GLU A 486 -6.47 -6.24 -27.79
CA GLU A 486 -7.58 -6.88 -28.48
C GLU A 486 -8.16 -8.09 -27.74
N LYS A 487 -7.31 -8.89 -27.07
CA LYS A 487 -7.79 -10.01 -26.24
C LYS A 487 -8.56 -9.52 -25.01
N ILE A 488 -8.04 -8.48 -24.35
CA ILE A 488 -8.67 -7.84 -23.19
C ILE A 488 -10.06 -7.29 -23.57
N LEU A 489 -10.15 -6.62 -24.71
CA LEU A 489 -11.41 -6.06 -25.22
C LEU A 489 -12.41 -7.16 -25.56
N LYS A 490 -11.99 -8.23 -26.25
CA LYS A 490 -12.85 -9.37 -26.56
C LYS A 490 -13.41 -10.02 -25.29
N PHE A 491 -12.58 -10.16 -24.27
CA PHE A 491 -13.01 -10.66 -22.97
C PHE A 491 -14.09 -9.76 -22.36
N SER A 492 -13.85 -8.44 -22.31
CA SER A 492 -14.81 -7.47 -21.75
C SER A 492 -16.13 -7.47 -22.53
N ASP A 493 -16.08 -7.46 -23.86
CA ASP A 493 -17.23 -7.50 -24.76
C ASP A 493 -18.08 -8.77 -24.58
N MET A 494 -17.43 -9.93 -24.37
CA MET A 494 -18.11 -11.21 -24.11
C MET A 494 -19.04 -11.13 -22.88
N PHE A 495 -18.58 -10.53 -21.77
CA PHE A 495 -19.35 -10.41 -20.53
C PHE A 495 -20.33 -9.23 -20.52
N LEU A 496 -20.03 -8.14 -21.22
CA LEU A 496 -20.97 -7.03 -21.38
C LEU A 496 -22.23 -7.48 -22.13
N LYS A 497 -22.05 -8.17 -23.26
CA LYS A 497 -23.15 -8.74 -24.06
C LYS A 497 -23.95 -9.80 -23.31
N LEU A 498 -23.34 -10.47 -22.33
CA LEU A 498 -24.00 -11.53 -21.57
C LEU A 498 -25.13 -10.96 -20.71
N LYS A 499 -24.95 -9.78 -20.11
CA LYS A 499 -26.00 -9.11 -19.34
C LYS A 499 -27.16 -8.66 -20.20
N ASP A 500 -26.87 -8.08 -21.36
CA ASP A 500 -27.91 -7.67 -22.31
C ASP A 500 -28.70 -8.87 -22.85
N LEU A 501 -28.03 -10.01 -23.02
CA LEU A 501 -28.66 -11.25 -23.45
C LEU A 501 -29.54 -11.87 -22.35
N THR A 502 -29.03 -11.99 -21.11
CA THR A 502 -29.76 -12.59 -19.99
C THR A 502 -30.98 -11.78 -19.57
N THR A 503 -30.97 -10.47 -19.81
CA THR A 503 -32.11 -9.58 -19.55
C THR A 503 -33.11 -9.52 -20.71
N SER A 504 -32.78 -10.10 -21.87
CA SER A 504 -33.65 -10.06 -23.06
C SER A 504 -34.89 -10.96 -22.93
N GLN A 505 -36.02 -10.49 -23.48
CA GLN A 505 -37.28 -11.26 -23.49
C GLN A 505 -37.12 -12.63 -24.18
N ALA A 506 -36.30 -12.69 -25.23
CA ALA A 506 -36.03 -13.92 -25.97
C ALA A 506 -35.30 -14.97 -25.13
N PHE A 507 -34.53 -14.56 -24.12
CA PHE A 507 -33.85 -15.45 -23.18
C PHE A 507 -34.80 -15.89 -22.05
N GLN A 508 -35.64 -14.96 -21.56
CA GLN A 508 -36.70 -15.26 -20.58
C GLN A 508 -37.76 -16.24 -21.13
N ASP A 509 -37.99 -16.26 -22.44
CA ASP A 509 -38.92 -17.20 -23.07
C ASP A 509 -38.39 -18.66 -23.05
N PHE A 510 -37.10 -18.88 -22.80
CA PHE A 510 -36.54 -20.22 -22.58
C PHE A 510 -36.71 -20.71 -21.12
N ASP A 511 -36.88 -19.82 -20.15
CA ASP A 511 -37.29 -20.13 -18.76
C ASP A 511 -38.79 -20.47 -18.74
N THR A 512 -39.11 -21.69 -19.19
CA THR A 512 -40.48 -22.15 -19.43
C THR A 512 -41.27 -22.34 -18.12
N ASN A 513 -40.56 -22.53 -17.00
CA ASN A 513 -41.05 -22.74 -15.64
C ASN A 513 -41.11 -21.45 -14.80
N ARG A 514 -40.44 -20.36 -15.22
CA ARG A 514 -40.35 -19.08 -14.50
C ARG A 514 -39.90 -19.25 -13.05
N ASP A 515 -39.08 -20.27 -12.78
CA ASP A 515 -38.56 -20.51 -11.44
C ASP A 515 -37.26 -19.72 -11.20
N GLY A 516 -36.76 -19.02 -12.21
CA GLY A 516 -35.54 -18.22 -12.14
C GLY A 516 -34.28 -19.04 -12.45
N TRP A 517 -34.40 -20.34 -12.78
CA TRP A 517 -33.28 -21.24 -13.02
C TRP A 517 -33.35 -21.83 -14.43
N ILE A 518 -32.26 -21.73 -15.18
CA ILE A 518 -32.17 -22.30 -16.53
C ILE A 518 -31.31 -23.56 -16.49
N SER A 519 -31.74 -24.65 -17.13
CA SER A 519 -30.88 -25.83 -17.22
C SER A 519 -29.70 -25.60 -18.18
N PRO A 520 -28.53 -26.22 -17.98
CA PRO A 520 -27.37 -26.06 -18.87
C PRO A 520 -27.66 -26.30 -20.35
N LYS A 521 -28.59 -27.23 -20.67
CA LYS A 521 -28.99 -27.54 -22.05
C LYS A 521 -29.88 -26.47 -22.67
N GLU A 522 -30.73 -25.83 -21.87
CA GLU A 522 -31.57 -24.71 -22.31
C GLU A 522 -30.71 -23.47 -22.51
N PHE A 523 -29.79 -23.21 -21.58
CA PHE A 523 -28.79 -22.14 -21.69
C PHE A 523 -27.97 -22.27 -22.99
N GLN A 524 -27.45 -23.47 -23.28
CA GLN A 524 -26.72 -23.73 -24.51
C GLN A 524 -27.54 -23.41 -25.77
N ARG A 525 -28.79 -23.87 -25.82
CA ARG A 525 -29.68 -23.65 -26.97
C ARG A 525 -30.05 -22.18 -27.14
N ALA A 526 -30.30 -21.48 -26.03
CA ALA A 526 -30.59 -20.06 -26.05
C ALA A 526 -29.41 -19.27 -26.62
N MET A 527 -28.19 -19.57 -26.16
CA MET A 527 -26.97 -18.93 -26.65
C MET A 527 -26.66 -19.24 -28.11
N GLU A 528 -26.83 -20.50 -28.55
CA GLU A 528 -26.67 -20.91 -29.95
C GLU A 528 -27.70 -20.23 -30.88
N SER A 529 -28.92 -19.99 -30.39
CA SER A 529 -30.00 -19.36 -31.17
C SER A 529 -29.73 -17.89 -31.47
N GLN A 530 -29.05 -17.18 -30.57
CA GLN A 530 -28.74 -15.75 -30.67
C GLN A 530 -27.53 -15.45 -31.58
N LYS A 531 -26.69 -16.45 -31.87
CA LYS A 531 -25.48 -16.35 -32.74
C LYS A 531 -24.47 -15.27 -32.35
N MET A 532 -24.49 -14.81 -31.10
CA MET A 532 -23.56 -13.78 -30.58
C MET A 532 -22.24 -14.37 -30.09
N TYR A 533 -22.20 -15.67 -29.79
CA TYR A 533 -21.05 -16.36 -29.20
C TYR A 533 -20.58 -17.51 -30.08
N THR A 534 -19.30 -17.86 -30.01
CA THR A 534 -18.78 -19.08 -30.66
C THR A 534 -19.12 -20.31 -29.83
N VAL A 535 -19.07 -21.50 -30.44
CA VAL A 535 -19.35 -22.76 -29.74
C VAL A 535 -18.38 -22.98 -28.56
N GLU A 536 -17.14 -22.50 -28.69
CA GLU A 536 -16.13 -22.55 -27.63
C GLU A 536 -16.50 -21.63 -26.47
N ASP A 537 -16.93 -20.39 -26.75
CA ASP A 537 -17.38 -19.44 -25.72
C ASP A 537 -18.62 -19.95 -24.97
N ILE A 538 -19.57 -20.56 -25.67
CA ILE A 538 -20.79 -21.12 -25.06
C ILE A 538 -20.45 -22.30 -24.15
N THR A 539 -19.59 -23.22 -24.62
CA THR A 539 -19.13 -24.37 -23.82
C THR A 539 -18.45 -23.90 -22.54
N TYR A 540 -17.70 -22.80 -22.63
CA TYR A 540 -17.04 -22.19 -21.50
C TYR A 540 -18.02 -21.54 -20.51
N LEU A 541 -18.95 -20.70 -20.98
CA LEU A 541 -19.97 -20.09 -20.13
C LEU A 541 -20.80 -21.15 -19.39
N MET A 542 -21.00 -22.32 -20.00
CA MET A 542 -21.61 -23.49 -19.34
C MET A 542 -20.74 -24.11 -18.23
N MET A 543 -19.41 -24.14 -18.38
CA MET A 543 -18.52 -24.64 -17.32
C MET A 543 -18.47 -23.68 -16.11
N CYS A 544 -18.65 -22.39 -16.32
CA CYS A 544 -18.63 -21.40 -15.25
C CYS A 544 -19.91 -21.32 -14.43
N THR A 545 -21.02 -21.78 -15.00
CA THR A 545 -22.35 -21.63 -14.42
C THR A 545 -22.79 -22.81 -13.55
N ASP A 546 -22.14 -23.97 -13.67
CA ASP A 546 -22.47 -25.21 -12.93
C ASP A 546 -21.29 -25.67 -12.05
N VAL A 547 -20.83 -24.80 -11.14
CA VAL A 547 -19.64 -25.05 -10.29
C VAL A 547 -19.92 -26.10 -9.20
N ASN A 548 -21.17 -26.23 -8.76
CA ASN A 548 -21.59 -27.15 -7.71
C ASN A 548 -22.14 -28.49 -8.26
N ASN A 549 -22.18 -28.69 -9.58
CA ASN A 549 -22.77 -29.84 -10.26
C ASN A 549 -24.22 -30.14 -9.80
N ASP A 550 -24.95 -29.12 -9.36
CA ASP A 550 -26.34 -29.29 -8.92
C ASP A 550 -27.33 -29.29 -10.11
N GLY A 551 -26.82 -29.03 -11.32
CA GLY A 551 -27.58 -29.01 -12.56
C GLY A 551 -28.47 -27.78 -12.73
N LYS A 552 -28.25 -26.73 -11.94
CA LYS A 552 -28.94 -25.44 -12.00
C LYS A 552 -27.93 -24.32 -12.28
N VAL A 553 -28.25 -23.47 -13.24
CA VAL A 553 -27.46 -22.29 -13.56
C VAL A 553 -28.12 -21.06 -12.93
N ASP A 554 -27.47 -20.46 -11.93
CA ASP A 554 -27.80 -19.09 -11.51
C ASP A 554 -27.15 -18.11 -12.49
N TYR A 555 -27.89 -17.75 -13.53
CA TYR A 555 -27.39 -16.80 -14.53
C TYR A 555 -27.38 -15.36 -13.99
N MET A 556 -28.10 -15.03 -12.90
CA MET A 556 -28.08 -13.70 -12.29
C MET A 556 -26.81 -13.51 -11.47
N GLU A 557 -26.49 -14.46 -10.57
CA GLU A 557 -25.24 -14.43 -9.79
C GLU A 557 -24.02 -14.46 -10.71
N PHE A 558 -24.04 -15.32 -11.74
CA PHE A 558 -22.97 -15.38 -12.73
C PHE A 558 -22.83 -14.06 -13.51
N THR A 559 -23.93 -13.43 -13.90
CA THR A 559 -23.87 -12.15 -14.60
C THR A 559 -23.32 -11.07 -13.68
N GLU A 560 -23.80 -10.94 -12.44
CA GLU A 560 -23.32 -9.90 -11.51
C GLU A 560 -21.85 -10.07 -11.15
N ARG A 561 -21.40 -11.31 -10.90
CA ARG A 561 -20.03 -11.64 -10.51
C ARG A 561 -18.98 -11.27 -11.56
N PHE A 562 -19.30 -11.40 -12.85
CA PHE A 562 -18.37 -11.07 -13.93
C PHE A 562 -18.65 -9.73 -14.61
N HIS A 563 -19.90 -9.27 -14.59
CA HIS A 563 -20.28 -8.02 -15.25
C HIS A 563 -19.67 -6.81 -14.57
N ASN A 564 -19.67 -6.72 -13.23
CA ASN A 564 -19.18 -5.52 -12.55
C ASN A 564 -17.68 -5.28 -12.83
N PRO A 565 -16.77 -6.27 -12.63
CA PRO A 565 -15.35 -6.09 -12.96
C PRO A 565 -15.10 -5.86 -14.46
N ALA A 566 -15.79 -6.60 -15.34
CA ALA A 566 -15.62 -6.45 -16.78
C ALA A 566 -16.15 -5.10 -17.30
N ARG A 567 -17.24 -4.59 -16.72
CA ARG A 567 -17.81 -3.28 -17.05
C ARG A 567 -16.85 -2.17 -16.66
N ASP A 568 -16.28 -2.23 -15.47
CA ASP A 568 -15.41 -1.16 -14.97
C ASP A 568 -14.10 -1.10 -15.78
N ILE A 569 -13.54 -2.25 -16.18
CA ILE A 569 -12.38 -2.30 -17.09
C ILE A 569 -12.74 -1.82 -18.49
N GLY A 570 -13.83 -2.33 -19.06
CA GLY A 570 -14.30 -1.92 -20.38
C GLY A 570 -14.54 -0.42 -20.44
N PHE A 571 -15.14 0.14 -19.39
CA PHE A 571 -15.35 1.57 -19.22
C PHE A 571 -14.03 2.34 -19.13
N ASN A 572 -13.11 1.95 -18.23
CA ASN A 572 -11.83 2.64 -18.06
C ASN A 572 -10.98 2.63 -19.35
N LEU A 573 -10.97 1.50 -20.07
CA LEU A 573 -10.27 1.39 -21.34
C LEU A 573 -10.95 2.22 -22.44
N ALA A 574 -12.29 2.25 -22.49
CA ALA A 574 -13.02 3.11 -23.42
C ALA A 574 -12.80 4.60 -23.14
N VAL A 575 -12.75 5.00 -21.87
CA VAL A 575 -12.40 6.36 -21.44
C VAL A 575 -10.98 6.69 -21.88
N LEU A 576 -10.02 5.79 -21.66
CA LEU A 576 -8.63 5.96 -22.09
C LEU A 576 -8.51 6.23 -23.59
N LEU A 577 -9.18 5.42 -24.41
CA LEU A 577 -9.14 5.53 -25.87
C LEU A 577 -9.87 6.77 -26.37
N THR A 578 -10.98 7.15 -25.72
CA THR A 578 -11.72 8.38 -26.05
C THR A 578 -10.86 9.60 -25.72
N ASN A 579 -10.24 9.62 -24.54
CA ASN A 579 -9.36 10.71 -24.09
C ASN A 579 -8.15 10.86 -25.04
N LEU A 580 -7.52 9.74 -25.43
CA LEU A 580 -6.45 9.76 -26.42
C LEU A 580 -6.90 10.29 -27.79
N LYS A 581 -8.11 9.94 -28.24
CA LYS A 581 -8.65 10.42 -29.52
C LYS A 581 -8.84 11.94 -29.52
N GLU A 582 -9.25 12.51 -28.40
CA GLU A 582 -9.41 13.95 -28.24
C GLU A 582 -8.06 14.67 -28.22
N HIS A 583 -7.04 14.09 -27.56
CA HIS A 583 -5.71 14.70 -27.47
C HIS A 583 -4.84 14.51 -28.72
N ILE A 584 -5.01 13.42 -29.47
CA ILE A 584 -4.19 13.05 -30.63
C ILE A 584 -5.10 12.97 -31.86
N THR A 585 -5.23 14.11 -32.52
CA THR A 585 -6.04 14.23 -33.73
C THR A 585 -5.33 13.60 -34.93
N ASN A 586 -6.04 12.79 -35.72
CA ASN A 586 -5.62 12.23 -37.01
C ASN A 586 -4.51 11.14 -36.97
N ASP A 587 -4.41 10.31 -35.92
CA ASP A 587 -3.57 9.10 -35.97
C ASP A 587 -4.39 7.88 -36.46
N PRO A 588 -4.16 7.36 -37.68
CA PRO A 588 -4.91 6.24 -38.23
C PRO A 588 -4.64 4.92 -37.48
N ARG A 589 -3.57 4.83 -36.68
CA ARG A 589 -3.28 3.65 -35.86
C ARG A 589 -4.24 3.59 -34.67
N LEU A 590 -4.52 4.73 -34.06
CA LEU A 590 -5.47 4.85 -32.95
C LEU A 590 -6.90 4.58 -33.45
N GLU A 591 -7.27 5.10 -34.62
CA GLU A 591 -8.59 4.83 -35.23
C GLU A 591 -8.84 3.34 -35.43
N LYS A 592 -7.84 2.56 -35.85
CA LYS A 592 -7.97 1.10 -35.99
C LYS A 592 -8.19 0.37 -34.66
N ILE A 593 -7.63 0.88 -33.57
CA ILE A 593 -7.85 0.30 -32.23
C ILE A 593 -9.27 0.64 -31.77
N ILE A 594 -9.69 1.89 -31.98
CA ILE A 594 -11.03 2.37 -31.61
C ILE A 594 -12.12 1.69 -32.42
N GLU A 595 -11.92 1.40 -33.71
CA GLU A 595 -12.90 0.66 -34.53
C GLU A 595 -13.15 -0.78 -34.03
N LYS A 596 -12.24 -1.32 -33.21
CA LYS A 596 -12.37 -2.67 -32.61
C LYS A 596 -12.98 -2.65 -31.21
N VAL A 597 -13.21 -1.47 -30.65
CA VAL A 597 -13.86 -1.22 -29.35
C VAL A 597 -15.31 -0.84 -29.63
#